data_AF-A0A6N9UCL9-F1
#
_entry.id   AF-A0A6N9UCL9-F1
#
_cell.length_a   1.000
_cell.length_b   1.000
_cell.length_c   1.000
_cell.angle_alpha   90.00
_cell.angle_beta   90.00
_cell.angle_gamma   90.00
#
_symmetry.space_group_name_H-M   'P 1'
#
loop_
_entity.id
_entity.type
_entity.pdbx_description
1 polymer ?
#
loop_
_entity_poly.entity_id
_entity_poly.type
_entity_poly.pdbx_seq_one_letter_code
_entity_poly.pdbx_strand_id
1 'polypeptide(L)'
;MATPKATRRRRSPVSVPRTDAFDTALATVMRTGMTKADAVRLAVQFLASGLESAWSAGAVPDATVPHRMRVTVQRQDTPPPADQRE
;
A
#
# COMPACT_ATOMS: atom_id res chain seq x y z
N MET A 1 -0.15 -38.22 29.65
CA MET A 1 -0.01 -37.84 28.23
C MET A 1 0.03 -36.32 28.15
N ALA A 2 1.14 -35.72 27.69
CA ALA A 2 1.31 -34.27 27.63
C ALA A 2 0.94 -33.76 26.22
N THR A 3 0.01 -32.81 26.13
CA THR A 3 -0.40 -32.14 24.90
C THR A 3 0.70 -31.19 24.40
N PRO A 4 1.03 -31.16 23.09
CA PRO A 4 2.04 -30.26 22.57
C PRO A 4 1.50 -28.83 22.58
N LYS A 5 2.20 -27.95 23.31
CA LYS A 5 1.93 -26.51 23.39
C LYS A 5 2.23 -25.88 22.03
N ALA A 6 1.19 -25.43 21.33
CA ALA A 6 1.33 -24.76 20.04
C ALA A 6 2.30 -23.57 20.15
N THR A 7 3.45 -23.68 19.50
CA THR A 7 4.47 -22.63 19.45
C THR A 7 3.88 -21.45 18.67
N ARG A 8 3.32 -20.48 19.37
CA ARG A 8 2.80 -19.23 18.79
C ARG A 8 3.97 -18.53 18.10
N ARG A 9 4.07 -18.69 16.77
CA ARG A 9 5.11 -18.09 15.93
C ARG A 9 5.08 -16.58 16.17
N ARG A 10 6.06 -16.06 16.93
CA ARG A 10 6.22 -14.62 17.14
C ARG A 10 6.44 -14.00 15.76
N ARG A 11 5.51 -13.14 15.32
CA ARG A 11 5.71 -12.37 14.09
C ARG A 11 6.89 -11.45 14.37
N SER A 12 8.03 -11.71 13.72
CA SER A 12 9.18 -10.83 13.81
C SER A 12 8.84 -9.49 13.14
N PRO A 13 9.14 -8.35 13.76
CA PRO A 13 8.98 -7.06 13.11
C PRO A 13 9.92 -6.98 11.90
N VAL A 14 9.39 -6.52 10.77
CA VAL A 14 10.20 -6.24 9.57
C VAL A 14 10.82 -4.86 9.75
N SER A 15 12.15 -4.77 9.63
CA SER A 15 12.88 -3.50 9.66
C SER A 15 13.25 -3.09 8.24
N VAL A 16 12.93 -1.84 7.89
CA VAL A 16 13.26 -1.23 6.60
C VAL A 16 14.15 -0.01 6.81
N PRO A 17 15.19 0.19 5.96
CA PRO A 17 16.00 1.40 6.00
C PRO A 17 15.13 2.64 5.79
N ARG A 18 15.31 3.64 6.66
CA ARG A 18 14.64 4.93 6.50
C ARG A 18 15.54 5.84 5.67
N THR A 19 14.98 6.34 4.57
CA THR A 19 15.59 7.36 3.73
C THR A 19 14.72 8.61 3.80
N ASP A 20 15.27 9.78 3.51
CA ASP A 20 14.50 11.03 3.52
C ASP A 20 13.28 10.97 2.58
N ALA A 21 13.43 10.30 1.44
CA ALA A 21 12.35 10.04 0.50
C ALA A 21 11.24 9.17 1.12
N PHE A 22 11.61 8.12 1.86
CA PHE A 22 10.65 7.26 2.55
C PHE A 22 9.88 8.04 3.62
N ASP A 23 10.56 8.82 4.46
CA ASP A 23 9.90 9.58 5.52
C ASP A 23 9.00 10.68 4.94
N THR A 24 9.38 11.31 3.84
CA THR A 24 8.53 12.28 3.12
C THR A 24 7.25 11.64 2.56
N ALA A 25 7.38 10.46 1.93
CA ALA A 25 6.24 9.71 1.43
C ALA A 25 5.32 9.25 2.57
N LEU A 26 5.90 8.74 3.66
CA LEU A 26 5.15 8.31 4.84
C LEU A 26 4.40 9.48 5.48
N ALA A 27 5.03 10.65 5.62
CA ALA A 27 4.39 11.85 6.14
C ALA A 27 3.19 12.28 5.28
N THR A 28 3.29 12.14 3.96
CA THR A 28 2.18 12.44 3.03
C THR A 28 0.99 11.54 3.28
N VAL A 29 1.20 10.23 3.43
CA VAL A 29 0.11 9.27 3.73
C VAL A 29 -0.46 9.52 5.12
N MET A 30 0.39 9.83 6.10
CA MET A 30 -0.05 10.12 7.47
C MET A 30 -0.90 11.39 7.60
N ARG A 31 -0.87 12.32 6.64
CA ARG A 31 -1.78 13.49 6.64
C ARG A 31 -3.27 13.10 6.60
N THR A 32 -3.57 11.86 6.19
CA THR A 32 -4.94 11.31 6.23
C THR A 32 -5.39 10.89 7.62
N GLY A 33 -4.51 10.97 8.65
CA GLY A 33 -4.80 10.52 10.02
C GLY A 33 -4.39 9.07 10.31
N MET A 34 -3.84 8.36 9.33
CA MET A 34 -3.36 6.98 9.51
C MET A 34 -2.14 6.90 10.43
N THR A 35 -2.05 5.80 11.18
CA THR A 35 -0.82 5.46 11.90
C THR A 35 0.28 5.05 10.91
N LYS A 36 1.55 5.14 11.34
CA LYS A 36 2.70 4.68 10.52
C LYS A 36 2.54 3.22 10.08
N ALA A 37 2.06 2.36 10.96
CA ALA A 37 1.90 0.93 10.69
C ALA A 37 0.81 0.70 9.62
N ASP A 38 -0.30 1.41 9.72
CA ASP A 38 -1.40 1.28 8.76
C ASP A 38 -1.04 1.88 7.41
N ALA A 39 -0.33 3.01 7.39
CA ALA A 39 0.21 3.60 6.16
C ALA A 39 1.15 2.63 5.42
N VAL A 40 2.05 1.96 6.13
CA VAL A 40 2.96 0.96 5.53
C VAL A 40 2.19 -0.27 5.05
N ARG A 41 1.22 -0.78 5.83
CA ARG A 41 0.38 -1.92 5.41
C ARG A 41 -0.39 -1.60 4.14
N LEU A 42 -1.00 -0.42 4.07
CA LEU A 42 -1.74 0.05 2.90
C LEU A 42 -0.81 0.14 1.67
N ALA A 43 0.38 0.72 1.83
CA ALA A 43 1.34 0.85 0.73
C ALA A 43 1.77 -0.52 0.17
N VAL A 44 2.03 -1.50 1.04
CA VAL A 44 2.38 -2.88 0.62
C VAL A 44 1.20 -3.55 -0.08
N GLN A 45 -0.01 -3.42 0.47
CA GLN A 45 -1.21 -4.01 -0.13
C GLN A 45 -1.51 -3.41 -1.51
N PHE A 46 -1.39 -2.09 -1.64
CA PHE A 46 -1.57 -1.38 -2.90
C PHE A 46 -0.56 -1.82 -3.96
N LEU A 47 0.72 -2.00 -3.57
CA LEU A 47 1.76 -2.50 -4.48
C LEU A 47 1.48 -3.94 -4.93
N ALA A 48 1.09 -4.82 -4.00
CA ALA A 48 0.75 -6.20 -4.32
C ALA A 48 -0.41 -6.29 -5.31
N SER A 49 -1.50 -5.54 -5.09
CA SER A 49 -2.64 -5.51 -6.00
C SER A 49 -2.29 -4.97 -7.39
N GLY A 50 -1.40 -3.97 -7.48
CA GLY A 50 -0.90 -3.46 -8.76
C GLY A 50 -0.12 -4.50 -9.55
N LEU A 51 0.75 -5.26 -8.87
CA LEU A 51 1.52 -6.35 -9.48
C LEU A 51 0.64 -7.50 -9.91
N GLU A 52 -0.28 -7.96 -9.05
CA GLU A 52 -1.25 -9.00 -9.41
C GLU A 52 -2.07 -8.60 -10.64
N SER A 53 -2.48 -7.34 -10.74
CA SER A 53 -3.20 -6.82 -11.91
C SER A 53 -2.32 -6.81 -13.16
N ALA A 54 -1.05 -6.39 -13.04
CA ALA A 54 -0.12 -6.33 -14.17
C ALA A 54 0.24 -7.73 -14.69
N TRP A 55 0.43 -8.71 -13.80
CA TRP A 55 0.64 -10.11 -14.15
C TRP A 55 -0.60 -10.71 -14.78
N SER A 56 -1.77 -10.47 -14.21
CA SER A 56 -3.05 -10.98 -14.75
C SER A 56 -3.36 -10.43 -16.15
N ALA A 57 -2.96 -9.19 -16.43
CA ALA A 57 -3.09 -8.58 -17.75
C ALA A 57 -1.99 -9.01 -18.74
N GLY A 58 -0.99 -9.78 -18.30
CA GLY A 58 0.18 -10.16 -19.12
C GLY A 58 1.09 -8.97 -19.48
N ALA A 59 0.97 -7.85 -18.78
CA ALA A 59 1.73 -6.63 -19.07
C ALA A 59 3.20 -6.76 -18.66
N VAL A 60 3.49 -7.59 -17.66
CA VAL A 60 4.85 -7.93 -17.22
C VAL A 60 4.93 -9.42 -16.88
N PRO A 61 6.09 -10.08 -17.04
CA PRO A 61 6.28 -11.47 -16.63
C PRO A 61 6.08 -11.64 -15.13
N ASP A 62 5.56 -12.80 -14.74
CA ASP A 62 5.42 -13.19 -13.34
C ASP A 62 6.78 -13.11 -12.60
N ALA A 63 6.74 -12.71 -11.34
CA ALA A 63 7.90 -12.49 -10.46
C ALA A 63 8.93 -11.44 -10.93
N THR A 64 8.60 -10.59 -11.91
CA THR A 64 9.48 -9.46 -12.27
C THR A 64 9.57 -8.46 -11.11
N VAL A 65 10.79 -8.15 -10.67
CA VAL A 65 11.03 -7.17 -9.60
C VAL A 65 10.69 -5.76 -10.12
N PRO A 66 9.69 -5.07 -9.56
CA PRO A 66 9.36 -3.72 -10.00
C PRO A 66 10.39 -2.72 -9.50
N HIS A 67 11.09 -2.04 -10.42
CA HIS A 67 12.02 -0.96 -10.06
C HIS A 67 11.32 0.37 -9.79
N ARG A 68 10.24 0.67 -10.52
CA ARG A 68 9.40 1.87 -10.34
C ARG A 68 7.96 1.56 -10.72
N MET A 69 7.02 2.03 -9.91
CA MET A 69 5.60 2.00 -10.24
C MET A 69 5.06 3.43 -10.26
N ARG A 70 4.42 3.81 -11.37
CA ARG A 70 3.77 5.11 -11.52
C ARG A 70 2.29 4.87 -11.72
N VAL A 71 1.49 5.47 -10.85
CA VAL A 71 0.04 5.49 -10.99
C VAL A 71 -0.34 6.81 -11.65
N THR A 72 -1.04 6.74 -12.77
CA THR A 72 -1.64 7.90 -13.40
C THR A 72 -3.11 7.92 -12.99
N VAL A 73 -3.47 8.83 -12.10
CA VAL A 73 -4.88 9.06 -11.75
C VAL A 73 -5.43 10.06 -12.75
N GLN A 74 -6.38 9.63 -13.58
CA GLN A 74 -7.20 10.54 -14.37
C GLN A 74 -8.05 11.34 -13.37
N ARG A 75 -7.99 12.67 -13.43
CA ARG A 75 -8.87 13.51 -12.62
C ARG A 75 -10.29 13.24 -13.09
N GLN A 76 -11.13 12.63 -12.24
CA GLN A 76 -12.56 12.63 -12.51
C GLN A 76 -13.03 14.08 -12.40
N ASP A 77 -13.55 14.63 -13.51
CA ASP A 77 -14.34 15.85 -13.49
C ASP A 77 -15.65 15.54 -12.76
N THR A 78 -15.61 15.52 -11.42
CA THR A 78 -16.83 15.55 -10.62
C THR A 78 -17.47 16.93 -10.87
N PRO A 79 -18.68 17.01 -11.44
CA PRO A 79 -19.39 18.27 -11.54
C PRO A 79 -19.51 18.85 -10.12
N PRO A 80 -19.29 20.17 -9.92
CA PRO A 80 -19.52 20.77 -8.61
C PRO A 80 -20.96 20.45 -8.16
N PRO A 81 -21.19 20.17 -6.86
CA PRO A 81 -22.54 19.92 -6.37
C PRO A 81 -23.43 21.09 -6.77
N ALA A 82 -24.57 20.79 -7.39
CA ALA A 82 -25.52 21.81 -7.81
C ALA A 82 -25.85 22.69 -6.59
N ASP A 83 -25.65 23.99 -6.75
CA ASP A 83 -25.93 25.02 -5.77
C ASP A 83 -27.40 24.84 -5.32
N GLN A 84 -27.61 24.35 -4.09
CA GLN A 84 -28.94 24.31 -3.49
C GLN A 84 -29.30 25.74 -3.10
N ARG A 85 -29.74 26.52 -4.08
CA ARG A 85 -30.54 27.72 -3.87
C ARG A 85 -31.94 27.44 -4.38
N GLU A 86 -32.84 27.14 -3.46
CA GLU A 86 -34.18 27.72 -3.34
C GLU A 86 -34.84 27.25 -2.04
#